data_AF-A0A388Q558-F1
#
_entry.id   AF-A0A388Q558-F1
#
_cell.length_a   1.000
_cell.length_b   1.000
_cell.length_c   1.000
_cell.angle_alpha   90.00
_cell.angle_beta   90.00
_cell.angle_gamma   90.00
#
_symmetry.space_group_name_H-M   'P 1'
#
loop_
_entity.id
_entity.type
_entity.pdbx_description
1 polymer ?
#
loop_
_entity_poly.entity_id
_entity_poly.type
_entity_poly.pdbx_seq_one_letter_code
_entity_poly.pdbx_strand_id
1 'polypeptide(L)'
;MDTGRCSKRRTIGWIQYKGVSASQSAVDQISTPISGYLYTKTNGQAFDPVTYTARHSVNGYSSNMGNSQQLPNGNMLVCVATSGKIYEINAAGTQLWTKTVGGSVAHII
;
A
#
# COMPACT_ATOMS: atom_id res chain seq x y z
N MET A 1 -2.83 -28.00 7.54
CA MET A 1 -3.21 -27.37 6.27
C MET A 1 -4.21 -26.29 6.63
N ASP A 2 -3.79 -25.02 6.65
CA ASP A 2 -4.66 -23.87 6.95
C ASP A 2 -4.86 -23.09 5.64
N THR A 3 -5.99 -23.40 5.01
CA THR A 3 -6.53 -22.78 3.81
C THR A 3 -7.43 -21.62 4.24
N GLY A 4 -6.98 -20.36 4.04
CA GLY A 4 -7.90 -19.22 4.22
C GLY A 4 -7.31 -17.84 4.52
N ARG A 5 -6.00 -17.68 4.69
CA ARG A 5 -5.40 -16.33 4.81
C ARG A 5 -4.86 -15.89 3.46
N CYS A 6 -5.24 -14.68 3.02
CA CYS A 6 -4.68 -13.96 1.87
C CYS A 6 -3.20 -14.33 1.66
N SER A 7 -2.82 -14.72 0.45
CA SER A 7 -1.49 -15.18 0.05
C SER A 7 -0.41 -14.06 0.08
N LYS A 8 -0.45 -13.21 1.10
CA LYS A 8 0.51 -12.17 1.46
C LYS A 8 0.62 -12.15 2.99
N ARG A 9 1.21 -13.19 3.59
CA ARG A 9 1.38 -13.27 5.05
C ARG A 9 2.26 -12.11 5.54
N ARG A 10 1.59 -10.98 5.88
CA ARG A 10 2.08 -9.76 6.53
C ARG A 10 2.77 -8.72 5.62
N THR A 11 2.12 -8.34 4.52
CA THR A 11 2.45 -7.09 3.83
C THR A 11 1.83 -5.90 4.58
N ILE A 12 2.64 -4.98 5.08
CA ILE A 12 2.16 -3.71 5.63
C ILE A 12 2.36 -2.64 4.56
N GLY A 13 1.28 -1.95 4.18
CA GLY A 13 1.29 -0.85 3.22
C GLY A 13 1.06 0.49 3.91
N TRP A 14 1.78 1.54 3.51
CA TRP A 14 1.53 2.91 3.95
C TRP A 14 1.70 3.90 2.79
N ILE A 15 0.96 5.01 2.86
CA ILE A 15 1.12 6.11 1.90
C ILE A 15 2.30 6.98 2.31
N GLN A 16 3.16 7.27 1.34
CA GLN A 16 4.21 8.29 1.44
C GLN A 16 3.82 9.50 0.60
N TYR A 17 3.70 10.64 1.27
CA TYR A 17 3.49 11.93 0.62
C TYR A 17 4.74 12.31 -0.16
N LYS A 18 4.56 12.69 -1.43
CA LYS A 18 5.67 12.92 -2.38
C LYS A 18 6.61 11.72 -2.57
N GLY A 19 6.11 10.50 -2.35
CA GLY A 19 6.91 9.28 -2.43
C GLY A 19 7.44 8.96 -3.85
N VAL A 20 6.83 9.54 -4.90
CA VAL A 20 7.30 9.42 -6.30
C VAL A 20 7.89 10.74 -6.80
N SER A 21 7.18 11.85 -6.61
CA SER A 21 7.62 13.19 -7.04
C SER A 21 6.99 14.27 -6.17
N ALA A 22 7.37 15.54 -6.38
CA ALA A 22 6.78 16.67 -5.66
C ALA A 22 5.25 16.77 -5.78
N SER A 23 4.67 16.17 -6.83
CA SER A 23 3.24 16.18 -7.15
C SER A 23 2.61 14.77 -7.22
N GLN A 24 3.29 13.75 -6.67
CA GLN A 24 2.78 12.38 -6.69
C GLN A 24 3.16 11.59 -5.44
N SER A 25 2.14 11.04 -4.77
CA SER A 25 2.31 10.15 -3.60
C SER A 25 2.66 8.72 -4.02
N ALA A 26 3.18 7.92 -3.10
CA ALA A 26 3.40 6.49 -3.28
C ALA A 26 2.64 5.68 -2.22
N VAL A 27 2.24 4.45 -2.53
CA VAL A 27 1.95 3.42 -1.51
C VAL A 27 3.14 2.47 -1.50
N ASP A 28 3.83 2.41 -0.36
CA ASP A 28 4.94 1.49 -0.16
C ASP A 28 4.49 0.32 0.67
N GLN A 29 4.86 -0.87 0.23
CA GLN A 29 4.55 -2.14 0.86
C GLN A 29 5.84 -2.85 1.26
N ILE A 30 5.84 -3.38 2.48
CA ILE A 30 6.94 -4.20 2.99
C ILE A 30 6.44 -5.62 3.26
N SER A 31 7.10 -6.58 2.62
CA SER A 31 7.06 -8.00 2.97
C SER A 31 8.38 -8.37 3.64
N THR A 32 8.33 -8.64 4.94
CA THR A 32 9.51 -9.07 5.71
C THR A 32 9.79 -10.56 5.51
N PRO A 33 11.07 -10.97 5.45
CA PRO A 33 11.42 -12.38 5.38
C PRO A 33 11.17 -13.02 6.75
N ILE A 34 10.30 -14.03 6.77
CA ILE A 34 9.84 -14.70 7.99
C ILE A 34 10.07 -16.21 7.89
N SER A 35 10.45 -16.82 9.01
CA SER A 35 10.45 -18.28 9.21
C SER A 35 9.52 -18.60 10.38
N GLY A 36 8.33 -19.08 10.06
CA GLY A 36 7.26 -19.27 11.05
C GLY A 36 6.82 -17.96 11.71
N TYR A 37 7.09 -17.82 13.00
CA TYR A 37 6.79 -16.61 13.80
C TYR A 37 8.01 -15.70 14.00
N LEU A 38 9.16 -16.05 13.43
CA LEU A 38 10.40 -15.30 13.58
C LEU A 38 10.72 -14.50 12.30
N TYR A 39 11.24 -13.29 12.46
CA TYR A 39 11.90 -12.57 11.37
C TYR A 39 13.28 -13.17 11.15
N THR A 40 13.61 -13.53 9.91
CA THR A 40 14.95 -14.02 9.59
C THR A 40 15.92 -12.85 9.52
N LYS A 41 17.08 -12.98 10.15
CA LYS A 41 18.13 -11.97 10.17
C LYS A 41 19.49 -12.62 10.01
N THR A 42 20.32 -12.07 9.13
CA THR A 42 21.74 -12.42 9.05
C THR A 42 22.50 -11.67 10.16
N ASN A 43 23.28 -12.40 10.96
CA ASN A 43 24.02 -11.79 12.06
C ASN A 43 24.97 -10.69 11.52
N GLY A 44 25.03 -9.55 12.21
CA GLY A 44 25.82 -8.40 11.77
C GLY A 44 25.19 -7.53 10.67
N GLN A 45 23.98 -7.83 10.19
CA GLN A 45 23.23 -7.00 9.23
C GLN A 45 21.96 -6.41 9.84
N ALA A 46 21.37 -5.40 9.18
CA ALA A 46 20.03 -4.89 9.52
C ALA A 46 18.94 -5.93 9.16
N PHE A 47 17.71 -5.75 9.64
CA PHE A 47 16.58 -6.55 9.16
C PHE A 47 16.17 -6.11 7.75
N ASP A 48 15.84 -7.09 6.92
CA ASP A 48 15.26 -6.84 5.60
C ASP A 48 13.73 -6.71 5.66
N PRO A 49 13.12 -6.02 4.68
CA PRO A 49 13.77 -5.19 3.66
C PRO A 49 14.21 -3.84 4.25
N VAL A 50 15.35 -3.34 3.79
CA VAL A 50 15.82 -1.98 4.13
C VAL A 50 15.01 -0.87 3.45
N THR A 51 14.21 -1.20 2.43
CA THR A 51 13.32 -0.30 1.70
C THR A 51 11.92 -0.92 1.53
N TYR A 52 11.21 -0.60 0.45
CA TYR A 52 9.95 -1.25 0.09
C TYR A 52 10.19 -2.52 -0.74
N THR A 53 9.35 -3.53 -0.57
CA THR A 53 9.30 -4.68 -1.49
C THR A 53 8.42 -4.43 -2.71
N ALA A 54 7.45 -3.53 -2.59
CA ALA A 54 6.60 -3.11 -3.70
C ALA A 54 6.18 -1.65 -3.50
N ARG A 55 6.07 -0.93 -4.62
CA ARG A 55 5.63 0.46 -4.64
C ARG A 55 4.57 0.65 -5.71
N HIS A 56 3.47 1.27 -5.32
CA HIS A 56 2.45 1.75 -6.26
C HIS A 56 2.53 3.27 -6.37
N SER A 57 2.72 3.78 -7.58
CA SER A 57 2.65 5.21 -7.86
C SER A 57 1.20 5.66 -7.78
N VAL A 58 0.86 6.45 -6.75
CA VAL A 58 -0.52 6.90 -6.55
C VAL A 58 -0.94 7.73 -7.75
N ASN A 59 -2.14 7.50 -8.26
CA ASN A 59 -2.73 8.38 -9.26
C ASN A 59 -3.13 9.67 -8.54
N GLY A 60 -2.21 10.61 -8.39
CA GLY A 60 -2.42 11.89 -7.71
C GLY A 60 -1.58 12.10 -6.46
N TYR A 61 -1.90 13.18 -5.78
CA TYR A 61 -1.18 13.66 -4.61
C TYR A 61 -2.14 13.99 -3.49
N SER A 62 -1.71 13.65 -2.29
CA SER A 62 -2.30 14.18 -1.08
C SER A 62 -1.20 14.68 -0.16
N SER A 63 -1.42 15.82 0.48
CA SER A 63 -0.40 16.51 1.26
C SER A 63 -0.36 16.10 2.73
N ASN A 64 -1.47 15.62 3.28
CA ASN A 64 -1.61 15.42 4.72
C ASN A 64 -2.58 14.31 5.14
N MET A 65 -3.33 13.74 4.20
CA MET A 65 -4.38 12.76 4.49
C MET A 65 -4.46 11.70 3.39
N GLY A 66 -4.74 10.45 3.72
CA GLY A 66 -4.92 9.40 2.72
C GLY A 66 -4.56 8.04 3.29
N ASN A 67 -5.08 6.99 2.67
CA ASN A 67 -4.80 5.63 3.09
C ASN A 67 -4.84 4.66 1.90
N SER A 68 -4.32 3.46 2.15
CA SER A 68 -4.43 2.33 1.22
C SER A 68 -4.82 1.08 2.00
N GLN A 69 -5.66 0.25 1.42
CA GLN A 69 -6.05 -1.04 1.97
C GLN A 69 -5.73 -2.14 0.97
N GLN A 70 -4.94 -3.12 1.38
CA GLN A 70 -4.70 -4.31 0.57
C GLN A 70 -5.82 -5.32 0.80
N LEU A 71 -6.43 -5.80 -0.28
CA LEU A 71 -7.57 -6.70 -0.25
C LEU A 71 -7.13 -8.17 -0.38
N PRO A 72 -7.90 -9.13 0.17
CA PRO A 72 -7.55 -10.56 0.12
C PRO A 72 -7.41 -11.16 -1.28
N ASN A 73 -8.09 -10.57 -2.28
CA ASN A 73 -7.99 -10.96 -3.69
C ASN A 73 -6.72 -10.41 -4.39
N GLY A 74 -5.84 -9.72 -3.66
CA GLY A 74 -4.62 -9.12 -4.19
C GLY A 74 -4.79 -7.70 -4.73
N ASN A 75 -6.02 -7.19 -4.78
CA ASN A 75 -6.31 -5.82 -5.16
C ASN A 75 -5.86 -4.84 -4.06
N MET A 76 -5.84 -3.56 -4.42
CA MET A 76 -5.54 -2.48 -3.50
C MET A 76 -6.49 -1.33 -3.69
N LEU A 77 -7.15 -0.94 -2.61
CA LEU A 77 -7.96 0.26 -2.51
C LEU A 77 -7.07 1.43 -2.08
N VAL A 78 -7.19 2.57 -2.73
CA VAL A 78 -6.38 3.77 -2.47
C VAL A 78 -7.28 4.99 -2.35
N CYS A 79 -7.07 5.77 -1.29
CA CYS A 79 -7.72 7.06 -1.07
C CYS A 79 -6.69 8.19 -1.13
N VAL A 80 -6.95 9.14 -2.02
CA VAL A 80 -6.20 10.37 -2.21
C VAL A 80 -7.03 11.52 -1.63
N ALA A 81 -6.96 11.65 -0.30
CA ALA A 81 -7.91 12.41 0.51
C ALA A 81 -8.13 13.85 0.03
N THR A 82 -7.08 14.65 -0.16
CA THR A 82 -7.22 16.08 -0.51
C THR A 82 -7.80 16.33 -1.89
N SER A 83 -7.81 15.30 -2.76
CA SER A 83 -8.42 15.36 -4.09
C SER A 83 -9.80 14.71 -4.15
N GLY A 84 -10.30 14.21 -3.01
CA GLY A 84 -11.58 13.50 -2.95
C GLY A 84 -11.64 12.24 -3.80
N LYS A 85 -10.49 11.66 -4.17
CA LYS A 85 -10.40 10.57 -5.12
C LYS A 85 -10.13 9.24 -4.42
N ILE A 86 -10.94 8.24 -4.77
CA ILE A 86 -10.85 6.88 -4.28
C ILE A 86 -10.81 5.96 -5.49
N TYR A 87 -9.89 5.01 -5.53
CA TYR A 87 -9.82 4.06 -6.63
C TYR A 87 -9.31 2.69 -6.15
N GLU A 88 -9.66 1.65 -6.89
CA GLU A 88 -9.14 0.30 -6.68
C GLU A 88 -8.30 -0.12 -7.88
N ILE A 89 -7.18 -0.79 -7.61
CA ILE A 89 -6.33 -1.44 -8.61
C ILE A 89 -6.28 -2.93 -8.38
N ASN A 90 -6.10 -3.70 -9.46
CA ASN A 90 -5.78 -5.13 -9.34
C ASN A 90 -4.31 -5.35 -8.91
N ALA A 91 -3.94 -6.61 -8.70
CA ALA A 91 -2.58 -7.00 -8.32
C ALA A 91 -1.50 -6.61 -9.38
N ALA A 92 -1.88 -6.37 -10.63
CA ALA A 92 -0.99 -5.92 -11.71
C ALA A 92 -0.88 -4.38 -11.80
N GLY A 93 -1.57 -3.64 -10.92
CA GLY A 93 -1.58 -2.18 -10.93
C GLY A 93 -2.60 -1.54 -11.87
N THR A 94 -3.45 -2.33 -12.54
CA THR A 94 -4.51 -1.81 -13.41
C THR A 94 -5.66 -1.26 -12.58
N GLN A 95 -6.09 -0.01 -12.84
CA GLN A 95 -7.25 0.58 -12.19
C GLN A 95 -8.53 -0.17 -12.61
N LEU A 96 -9.29 -0.64 -11.63
CA LEU A 96 -10.57 -1.33 -11.82
C LEU A 96 -11.72 -0.34 -11.79
N TRP A 97 -11.70 0.60 -10.85
CA TRP A 97 -12.71 1.66 -10.76
C TRP A 97 -12.13 2.89 -10.05
N THR A 98 -12.83 4.02 -10.20
CA THR A 98 -12.52 5.28 -9.51
C THR A 98 -13.81 6.00 -9.13
N LYS A 99 -13.77 6.71 -8.00
CA LYS A 99 -14.81 7.62 -7.52
C LYS A 99 -14.15 8.91 -7.07
N THR A 100 -14.63 10.02 -7.61
CA THR A 100 -14.31 11.35 -7.11
C THR A 100 -15.52 11.91 -6.37
N VAL A 101 -15.29 12.50 -5.21
CA VAL A 101 -16.29 13.28 -4.48
C VAL A 101 -15.84 14.73 -4.36
N GLY A 102 -16.76 15.64 -4.09
CA GLY A 102 -16.42 17.04 -3.85
C GLY A 102 -15.68 17.21 -2.52
N GLY A 103 -14.59 17.98 -2.52
CA GLY A 103 -13.80 18.24 -1.33
C GLY A 103 -12.89 17.07 -0.93
N SER A 104 -12.65 16.92 0.37
CA SER A 104 -11.73 15.92 0.90
C SER A 104 -12.44 14.66 1.40
N VAL A 105 -11.81 13.50 1.23
CA VAL A 105 -12.26 12.22 1.83
C VAL A 105 -11.32 11.82 2.95
N ALA A 106 -11.80 11.78 4.19
CA ALA A 106 -10.94 11.51 5.34
C ALA A 106 -10.55 10.04 5.51
N HIS A 107 -11.38 9.10 5.04
CA HIS A 107 -11.16 7.69 5.31
C HIS A 107 -11.87 6.79 4.31
N ILE A 108 -11.24 5.65 3.99
CA ILE A 108 -11.94 4.49 3.46
C ILE A 108 -11.53 3.26 4.29
N ILE A 109 -12.52 2.67 4.95
CA ILE A 109 -12.57 1.44 5.77
C ILE A 109 -11.29 0.98 6.48
#